data_AF-A0A954FLN7-F1
#
_entry.id   AF-A0A954FLN7-F1
#
_cell.length_a   1.000
_cell.length_b   1.000
_cell.length_c   1.000
_cell.angle_alpha   90.00
_cell.angle_beta   90.00
_cell.angle_gamma   90.00
#
_symmetry.space_group_name_H-M   'P 1'
#
loop_
_entity.id
_entity.type
_entity.pdbx_description
1 polymer ?
#
loop_
_entity_poly.entity_id
_entity_poly.type
_entity_poly.pdbx_seq_one_letter_code
_entity_poly.pdbx_strand_id
1 'polypeptide(L)'
;MTMTHARQPSLVKSLMMLGAIIGTGLIAIAVTQDRNAVEKIVTALVMPSGLLWVLMLALSLQLWMLKKINASGRTGAMAATACWLLYSAAGNGFIADQVSRSLETQYFSIDPLKEEPVDVVIVLGGGCGLGANGRLQGNVSGDRMILAAQLYHQ
;
A
#
# COMPACT_ATOMS: atom_id res chain seq x y z
N MET A 1 -37.92 -15.08 -34.60
CA MET A 1 -37.14 -15.28 -33.36
C MET A 1 -35.72 -14.79 -33.61
N THR A 2 -35.50 -13.48 -33.53
CA THR A 2 -34.24 -12.82 -33.88
C THR A 2 -33.30 -12.92 -32.68
N MET A 3 -32.25 -13.74 -32.80
CA MET A 3 -31.16 -13.76 -31.83
C MET A 3 -30.41 -12.43 -31.90
N THR A 4 -30.79 -11.48 -31.04
CA THR A 4 -29.97 -10.29 -30.77
C THR A 4 -28.65 -10.74 -30.15
N HIS A 5 -27.59 -10.78 -30.97
CA HIS A 5 -26.22 -10.93 -30.51
C HIS A 5 -25.93 -9.86 -29.45
N ALA A 6 -25.91 -10.27 -28.18
CA ALA A 6 -25.54 -9.40 -27.08
C ALA A 6 -24.08 -8.95 -27.31
N ARG A 7 -23.92 -7.69 -27.70
CA ARG A 7 -22.62 -7.04 -27.93
C ARG A 7 -21.79 -7.18 -26.65
N GLN A 8 -20.74 -7.99 -26.70
CA GLN A 8 -19.80 -8.12 -25.59
C GLN A 8 -19.30 -6.73 -25.19
N PRO A 9 -19.20 -6.40 -23.89
CA PRO A 9 -18.50 -5.18 -23.49
C PRO A 9 -17.09 -5.26 -24.07
N SER A 10 -16.74 -4.29 -24.91
CA SER A 10 -15.42 -4.22 -25.51
C SER A 10 -14.39 -4.06 -24.40
N LEU A 11 -13.32 -4.86 -24.39
CA LEU A 11 -12.16 -4.73 -23.49
C LEU A 11 -11.71 -3.27 -23.32
N VAL A 12 -11.82 -2.49 -24.39
CA VAL A 12 -11.58 -1.03 -24.43
C VAL A 12 -12.32 -0.28 -23.33
N LYS A 13 -13.59 -0.60 -23.03
CA LYS A 13 -14.37 0.08 -21.99
C LYS A 13 -13.87 -0.20 -20.58
N SER A 14 -13.49 -1.45 -20.31
CA SER A 14 -12.88 -1.84 -19.03
C SER A 14 -11.54 -1.14 -18.83
N LEU A 15 -10.72 -1.08 -19.88
CA LEU A 15 -9.44 -0.35 -19.85
C LEU A 15 -9.62 1.17 -19.66
N MET A 16 -10.59 1.78 -20.34
CA MET A 16 -10.91 3.21 -20.15
C MET A 16 -11.37 3.49 -18.72
N MET A 17 -12.22 2.63 -18.14
CA MET A 17 -12.70 2.78 -16.77
C MET A 17 -11.57 2.61 -15.76
N LEU A 18 -10.71 1.60 -15.95
CA LEU A 18 -9.52 1.38 -15.14
C LEU A 18 -8.59 2.59 -15.18
N GLY A 19 -8.31 3.10 -16.39
CA GLY A 19 -7.50 4.30 -16.59
C GLY A 19 -8.11 5.53 -15.93
N ALA A 20 -9.44 5.70 -15.98
CA ALA A 20 -10.13 6.79 -15.31
C ALA A 20 -10.04 6.68 -13.77
N ILE A 21 -10.20 5.48 -13.20
CA ILE A 21 -10.09 5.24 -11.75
C ILE A 21 -8.67 5.55 -11.27
N ILE A 22 -7.67 4.96 -11.91
CA ILE A 22 -6.25 5.14 -11.54
C ILE A 22 -5.84 6.61 -11.75
N GLY A 23 -6.18 7.19 -12.91
CA GLY A 23 -5.84 8.57 -13.25
C GLY A 23 -6.46 9.57 -12.28
N THR A 24 -7.74 9.41 -11.96
CA THR A 24 -8.42 10.30 -10.98
C THR A 24 -7.79 10.16 -9.60
N GLY A 25 -7.45 8.95 -9.17
CA GLY A 25 -6.75 8.71 -7.90
C GLY A 25 -5.37 9.38 -7.87
N LEU A 26 -4.58 9.24 -8.93
CA LEU A 26 -3.26 9.89 -9.03
C LEU A 26 -3.37 11.41 -9.05
N ILE A 27 -4.35 11.99 -9.74
CA ILE A 27 -4.58 13.44 -9.76
C ILE A 27 -4.97 13.93 -8.35
N ALA A 28 -5.90 13.25 -7.68
CA ALA A 28 -6.31 13.62 -6.32
C ALA A 28 -5.12 13.61 -5.35
N ILE A 29 -4.23 12.62 -5.47
CA ILE A 29 -3.02 12.53 -4.66
C ILE A 29 -2.03 13.62 -5.04
N ALA A 30 -1.80 13.88 -6.33
CA ALA A 30 -0.88 14.91 -6.78
C ALA A 30 -1.31 16.33 -6.37
N VAL A 31 -2.61 16.56 -6.18
CA VAL A 31 -3.15 17.84 -5.68
C VAL A 31 -3.01 17.97 -4.17
N THR A 32 -2.99 16.87 -3.43
CA THR A 32 -3.02 16.88 -1.96
C THR A 32 -1.70 16.53 -1.28
N GLN A 33 -0.74 15.97 -2.01
CA GLN A 33 0.51 15.42 -1.48
C GLN A 33 1.73 15.92 -2.24
N ASP A 34 2.89 15.84 -1.60
CA ASP A 34 4.17 16.20 -2.23
C ASP A 34 4.51 15.29 -3.41
N ARG A 35 5.34 15.81 -4.32
CA ARG A 35 5.84 15.09 -5.50
C ARG A 35 6.43 13.71 -5.15
N ASN A 36 7.13 13.60 -4.01
CA ASN A 36 7.71 12.35 -3.55
C ASN A 36 6.65 11.26 -3.28
N ALA A 37 5.45 11.64 -2.83
CA ALA A 37 4.36 10.69 -2.60
C ALA A 37 3.85 10.14 -3.93
N VAL A 38 3.67 11.01 -4.93
CA VAL A 38 3.24 10.60 -6.28
C VAL A 38 4.26 9.67 -6.91
N GLU A 39 5.55 10.01 -6.85
CA GLU A 39 6.63 9.16 -7.38
C GLU A 39 6.65 7.78 -6.73
N LYS A 40 6.47 7.69 -5.40
CA LYS A 40 6.37 6.42 -4.68
C LYS A 40 5.17 5.58 -5.14
N ILE A 41 4.01 6.19 -5.32
CA ILE A 41 2.79 5.48 -5.73
C ILE A 41 2.91 5.00 -7.17
N VAL A 42 3.37 5.86 -8.09
CA VAL A 42 3.58 5.47 -9.49
C VAL A 42 4.60 4.34 -9.58
N THR A 43 5.70 4.44 -8.83
CA THR A 43 6.71 3.37 -8.77
C THR A 43 6.11 2.07 -8.23
N ALA A 44 5.32 2.13 -7.15
CA ALA A 44 4.66 0.97 -6.56
C ALA A 44 3.64 0.32 -7.52
N LEU A 45 2.94 1.11 -8.35
CA LEU A 45 2.02 0.61 -9.37
C LEU A 45 2.73 -0.15 -10.50
N VAL A 46 3.97 0.21 -10.81
CA VAL A 46 4.79 -0.44 -11.85
C VAL A 46 5.52 -1.68 -11.32
N MET A 47 5.72 -1.79 -10.00
CA MET A 47 6.27 -3.00 -9.38
C MET A 47 5.36 -4.23 -9.63
N PRO A 48 5.90 -5.46 -9.59
CA PRO A 48 5.13 -6.67 -9.86
C PRO A 48 3.84 -6.81 -9.03
N SER A 49 3.87 -6.38 -7.77
CA SER A 49 2.70 -6.35 -6.89
C SER A 49 1.63 -5.35 -7.34
N GLY A 50 2.04 -4.15 -7.76
CA GLY A 50 1.15 -3.13 -8.32
C GLY A 50 0.51 -3.59 -9.63
N LEU A 51 1.29 -4.20 -10.52
CA LEU A 51 0.77 -4.77 -11.78
C LEU A 51 -0.26 -5.87 -11.52
N LEU A 52 -0.01 -6.75 -10.55
CA LEU A 52 -0.97 -7.77 -10.13
C LEU A 52 -2.24 -7.13 -9.57
N TRP A 53 -2.11 -6.10 -8.74
CA TRP A 53 -3.25 -5.36 -8.19
C TRP A 53 -4.12 -4.74 -9.29
N VAL A 54 -3.50 -4.09 -10.28
CA VAL A 54 -4.18 -3.48 -11.43
C VAL A 54 -4.86 -4.55 -12.29
N LEU A 55 -4.19 -5.68 -12.52
CA LEU A 55 -4.74 -6.81 -13.28
C LEU A 55 -5.98 -7.41 -12.59
N MET A 56 -5.92 -7.64 -11.28
CA MET A 56 -7.05 -8.16 -10.51
C MET A 56 -8.24 -7.19 -10.53
N LEU A 57 -7.99 -5.88 -10.41
CA LEU A 57 -9.02 -4.86 -10.55
C LEU A 57 -9.65 -4.87 -11.95
N ALA A 58 -8.82 -4.94 -13.01
CA ALA A 58 -9.29 -4.99 -14.39
C ALA A 58 -10.17 -6.22 -14.64
N LEU A 59 -9.76 -7.39 -14.15
CA LEU A 59 -10.52 -8.63 -14.26
C LEU A 59 -11.85 -8.54 -13.51
N SER A 60 -11.86 -7.99 -12.30
CA SER A 60 -13.09 -7.75 -11.53
C SER A 60 -14.06 -6.86 -12.32
N LEU A 61 -13.61 -5.68 -12.79
CA LEU A 61 -14.44 -4.76 -13.56
C LEU A 61 -14.96 -5.39 -14.86
N GLN A 62 -14.10 -6.12 -15.57
CA GLN A 62 -14.49 -6.82 -16.80
C GLN A 62 -15.60 -7.83 -16.53
N LEU A 63 -15.48 -8.64 -15.48
CA LEU A 63 -16.50 -9.62 -15.12
C LEU A 63 -17.83 -8.94 -14.77
N TRP A 64 -17.81 -7.85 -13.99
CA TRP A 64 -19.03 -7.09 -13.66
C TRP A 64 -19.70 -6.44 -14.88
N MET A 65 -18.94 -6.05 -15.89
CA MET A 65 -19.46 -5.42 -17.11
C MET A 65 -20.06 -6.41 -18.12
N LEU A 66 -19.83 -7.71 -17.95
CA LEU A 66 -20.40 -8.74 -18.83
C LEU A 66 -21.93 -8.77 -18.65
N LYS A 67 -22.64 -8.22 -19.65
CA LYS A 67 -24.11 -8.09 -19.67
C LYS A 67 -24.89 -9.42 -19.58
N LYS A 68 -24.23 -10.57 -19.77
CA LYS A 68 -24.80 -11.92 -19.60
C LYS A 68 -24.25 -12.61 -18.35
N ILE A 69 -24.29 -11.92 -17.22
CA ILE A 69 -24.04 -12.58 -15.93
C ILE A 69 -25.22 -13.50 -15.63
N ASN A 70 -25.05 -14.79 -15.94
CA ASN A 70 -25.83 -15.85 -15.28
C ASN A 70 -25.47 -15.88 -13.79
N ALA A 71 -26.25 -16.56 -12.93
CA ALA A 71 -25.94 -16.67 -11.50
C ALA A 71 -24.46 -17.08 -11.23
N SER A 72 -23.91 -17.98 -12.05
CA SER A 72 -22.52 -18.42 -12.03
C SER A 72 -21.49 -17.34 -12.47
N GLY A 73 -21.87 -16.41 -13.35
CA GLY A 73 -21.02 -15.27 -13.70
C GLY A 73 -20.94 -14.23 -12.57
N ARG A 74 -22.02 -14.10 -11.79
CA ARG A 74 -22.08 -13.16 -10.66
C ARG A 74 -21.19 -13.64 -9.51
N THR A 75 -21.21 -14.94 -9.23
CA THR A 75 -20.32 -15.54 -8.24
C THR A 75 -18.85 -15.38 -8.64
N GLY A 76 -18.52 -15.55 -9.93
CA GLY A 76 -17.17 -15.28 -10.44
C GLY A 76 -16.72 -13.83 -10.26
N ALA A 77 -17.58 -12.85 -10.59
CA ALA A 77 -17.28 -11.42 -10.39
C ALA A 77 -17.11 -11.07 -8.90
N MET A 78 -17.97 -11.62 -8.04
CA MET A 78 -17.87 -11.45 -6.59
C MET A 78 -16.59 -12.07 -6.03
N ALA A 79 -16.23 -13.27 -6.45
CA ALA A 79 -15.00 -13.94 -6.03
C ALA A 79 -13.76 -13.15 -6.46
N ALA A 80 -13.69 -12.69 -7.72
CA ALA A 80 -12.58 -11.86 -8.20
C ALA A 80 -12.45 -10.54 -7.40
N THR A 81 -13.59 -9.92 -7.09
CA THR A 81 -13.63 -8.69 -6.28
C THR A 81 -13.19 -8.96 -4.85
N ALA A 82 -13.65 -10.06 -4.24
CA ALA A 82 -13.25 -10.46 -2.91
C ALA A 82 -11.74 -10.74 -2.84
N CYS A 83 -11.18 -11.45 -3.83
CA CYS A 83 -9.74 -11.68 -3.92
C CYS A 83 -8.96 -10.36 -4.01
N TRP A 84 -9.41 -9.41 -4.84
CA TRP A 84 -8.76 -8.10 -4.95
C TRP A 84 -8.85 -7.29 -3.63
N LEU A 85 -10.00 -7.33 -2.95
CA LEU A 85 -10.17 -6.69 -1.65
C LEU A 85 -9.28 -7.32 -0.57
N LEU A 86 -9.20 -8.65 -0.53
CA LEU A 86 -8.33 -9.37 0.41
C LEU A 86 -6.87 -9.06 0.15
N TYR A 87 -6.44 -9.04 -1.11
CA TYR A 87 -5.09 -8.66 -1.49
C TYR A 87 -4.77 -7.21 -1.09
N SER A 88 -5.71 -6.29 -1.31
CA SER A 88 -5.58 -4.88 -0.92
C SER A 88 -5.52 -4.70 0.60
N ALA A 89 -6.34 -5.45 1.34
CA ALA A 89 -6.35 -5.41 2.79
C ALA A 89 -5.05 -5.98 3.37
N ALA A 90 -4.60 -7.13 2.89
CA ALA A 90 -3.34 -7.76 3.32
C ALA A 90 -2.12 -6.88 3.00
N GLY A 91 -2.13 -6.16 1.88
CA GLY A 91 -1.09 -5.20 1.51
C GLY A 91 -1.20 -3.83 2.18
N ASN A 92 -2.13 -3.64 3.13
CA ASN A 92 -2.30 -2.37 3.83
C ASN A 92 -1.22 -2.19 4.91
N GLY A 93 -0.62 -1.00 4.95
CA GLY A 93 0.36 -0.62 5.98
C GLY A 93 -0.14 -0.84 7.40
N PHE A 94 -1.43 -0.66 7.68
CA PHE A 94 -1.99 -0.95 9.00
C PHE A 94 -1.83 -2.42 9.39
N ILE A 95 -2.10 -3.36 8.49
CA ILE A 95 -1.94 -4.80 8.79
C ILE A 95 -0.45 -5.14 8.92
N ALA A 96 0.39 -4.60 8.02
CA ALA A 96 1.83 -4.79 8.10
C ALA A 96 2.39 -4.32 9.45
N ASP A 97 1.99 -3.14 9.91
CA ASP A 97 2.42 -2.58 11.21
C ASP A 97 1.96 -3.46 12.38
N GLN A 98 0.75 -4.00 12.35
CA GLN A 98 0.25 -4.89 13.40
C GLN A 98 1.02 -6.21 13.43
N VAL A 99 1.33 -6.79 12.27
CA VAL A 99 2.14 -8.01 12.18
C VAL A 99 3.56 -7.73 12.67
N SER A 100 4.18 -6.63 12.24
CA SER A 100 5.49 -6.20 12.73
C SER A 100 5.50 -6.03 14.25
N ARG A 101 4.53 -5.31 14.82
CA ARG A 101 4.40 -5.15 16.27
C ARG A 101 4.24 -6.49 16.97
N SER A 102 3.44 -7.41 16.42
CA SER A 102 3.27 -8.75 16.97
C SER A 102 4.59 -9.51 17.04
N LEU A 103 5.44 -9.40 16.02
CA LEU A 103 6.77 -10.03 15.99
C LEU A 103 7.76 -9.36 16.94
N GLU A 104 7.60 -8.06 17.18
CA GLU A 104 8.45 -7.28 18.09
C GLU A 104 8.10 -7.45 19.57
N THR A 105 6.92 -8.01 19.90
CA THR A 105 6.45 -8.15 21.30
C THR A 105 7.46 -8.81 22.24
N GLN A 106 8.23 -9.79 21.76
CA GLN A 106 9.26 -10.48 22.54
C GLN A 106 10.41 -9.57 22.99
N TYR A 107 10.59 -8.42 22.34
CA TYR A 107 11.64 -7.45 22.64
C TYR A 107 11.14 -6.27 23.49
N PHE A 108 9.83 -6.17 23.76
CA PHE A 108 9.27 -5.06 24.53
C PHE A 108 9.74 -5.01 25.99
N SER A 109 10.24 -6.13 26.51
CA SER A 109 10.83 -6.20 27.86
C SER A 109 12.28 -5.73 27.93
N ILE A 110 12.94 -5.52 26.79
CA ILE A 110 14.34 -5.07 26.74
C ILE A 110 14.33 -3.55 26.78
N ASP A 111 15.05 -2.98 27.74
CA ASP A 111 15.31 -1.54 27.82
C ASP A 111 16.78 -1.30 27.47
N PRO A 112 17.10 -0.92 26.22
CA PRO A 112 18.48 -0.82 25.77
C PRO A 112 19.34 0.15 26.59
N LEU A 113 18.74 1.15 27.23
CA LEU A 113 19.45 2.13 28.04
C LEU A 113 19.84 1.61 29.43
N LYS A 114 19.35 0.43 29.83
CA LYS A 114 19.70 -0.23 31.10
C LYS A 114 20.66 -1.40 30.93
N GLU A 115 20.95 -1.76 29.69
CA GLU A 115 21.92 -2.82 29.38
C GLU A 115 23.36 -2.30 29.56
N GLU A 116 24.32 -3.23 29.52
CA GLU A 116 25.74 -2.88 29.56
C GLU A 116 26.14 -1.99 28.36
N PRO A 117 27.10 -1.05 28.53
CA PRO A 117 27.57 -0.21 27.44
C PRO A 117 28.08 -1.02 26.26
N VAL A 118 27.74 -0.59 25.06
CA VAL A 118 28.14 -1.24 23.81
C VAL A 118 29.27 -0.48 23.13
N ASP A 119 30.22 -1.20 22.54
CA ASP A 119 31.34 -0.58 21.82
C ASP A 119 30.87 0.09 20.51
N VAL A 120 29.77 -0.39 19.91
CA VAL A 120 29.27 0.06 18.61
C VAL A 120 27.74 0.06 18.59
N VAL A 121 27.17 1.19 18.16
CA VAL A 121 25.73 1.35 17.90
C VAL A 121 25.51 1.43 16.39
N ILE A 122 24.70 0.52 15.82
CA ILE A 122 24.33 0.52 14.39
C ILE A 122 22.83 0.79 14.26
N VAL A 123 22.47 1.86 13.55
CA VAL A 123 21.07 2.24 13.34
C VAL A 123 20.62 1.83 11.94
N LEU A 124 19.69 0.89 11.87
CA LEU A 124 19.12 0.43 10.60
C LEU A 124 17.91 1.30 10.23
N GLY A 125 18.22 2.42 9.57
CA GLY A 125 17.23 3.39 9.09
C GLY A 125 16.77 4.38 10.16
N GLY A 126 15.68 5.07 9.86
CA GLY A 126 15.15 6.16 10.69
C GLY A 126 14.72 7.35 9.84
N GLY A 127 13.94 8.23 10.45
CA GLY A 127 13.46 9.44 9.80
C GLY A 127 13.44 10.61 10.75
N CYS A 128 14.01 11.73 10.32
CA CYS A 128 13.89 13.00 11.02
C CYS A 128 13.18 14.00 10.10
N GLY A 129 12.31 14.81 10.69
CA GLY A 129 11.75 15.99 10.04
C GLY A 129 12.51 17.24 10.47
N LEU A 130 12.41 18.31 9.69
CA LEU A 130 12.82 19.64 10.16
C LEU A 130 11.66 20.25 10.94
N GLY A 131 11.90 20.62 12.20
CA GLY A 131 10.96 21.40 12.98
C GLY A 131 10.86 22.84 12.50
N ALA A 132 9.79 23.54 12.88
CA ALA A 132 9.60 24.96 12.57
C ALA A 132 10.75 25.86 13.09
N ASN A 133 11.50 25.38 14.08
CA ASN A 133 12.69 26.02 14.63
C ASN A 133 13.99 25.68 13.88
N GLY A 134 13.92 25.00 12.73
CA GLY A 134 15.07 24.59 11.92
C GLY A 134 15.88 23.42 12.51
N ARG A 135 15.44 22.83 13.62
CA ARG A 135 16.11 21.69 14.25
C ARG A 135 15.55 20.38 13.73
N LEU A 136 16.40 19.37 13.58
CA LEU A 136 15.95 18.01 13.30
C LEU A 136 15.13 17.48 14.49
N GLN A 137 13.96 16.92 14.19
CA GLN A 137 13.06 16.29 15.16
C GLN A 137 12.79 14.86 14.71
N GLY A 138 12.75 13.93 15.67
CA GLY A 138 12.33 12.56 15.39
C GLY A 138 10.87 12.54 14.93
N ASN A 139 10.57 11.76 13.88
CA ASN A 139 9.20 11.43 13.52
C ASN A 139 8.83 10.04 14.09
N VAL A 140 7.74 9.43 13.61
CA VAL A 140 7.33 8.07 14.04
C VAL A 140 8.43 7.01 13.83
N SER A 141 9.36 7.24 12.90
CA SER A 141 10.55 6.40 12.68
C SER A 141 11.84 6.97 13.28
N GLY A 142 11.80 8.17 13.86
CA GLY A 142 12.94 8.92 14.38
C GLY A 142 13.35 8.51 15.80
N ASP A 143 12.49 7.83 16.56
CA ASP A 143 12.81 7.32 17.90
C ASP A 143 14.06 6.42 17.88
N ARG A 144 14.27 5.66 16.81
CA ARG A 144 15.46 4.81 16.63
C ARG A 144 16.75 5.63 16.57
N MET A 145 16.70 6.83 15.98
CA MET A 145 17.86 7.74 15.93
C MET A 145 18.10 8.41 17.28
N ILE A 146 17.03 8.79 17.98
CA ILE A 146 17.13 9.37 19.33
C ILE A 146 17.72 8.35 20.30
N LEU A 147 17.21 7.12 20.30
CA LEU A 147 17.71 6.03 21.13
C LEU A 147 19.20 5.75 20.85
N ALA A 148 19.58 5.70 19.57
CA ALA A 148 20.97 5.49 19.19
C ALA A 148 21.90 6.62 19.67
N ALA A 149 21.46 7.88 19.58
CA ALA A 149 22.21 9.01 20.11
C ALA A 149 22.36 8.94 21.63
N GLN A 150 21.33 8.46 22.34
CA GLN A 150 21.41 8.23 23.79
C GLN A 150 22.41 7.13 24.14
N LEU A 151 22.37 5.99 23.44
CA LEU A 151 23.32 4.87 23.63
C LEU A 151 24.77 5.28 23.32
N TYR A 152 24.99 6.14 22.32
CA TYR A 152 26.33 6.65 22.00
C TYR A 152 26.93 7.55 23.09
N HIS A 153 26.08 8.15 23.93
CA HIS A 153 26.50 9.07 25.00
C HIS A 153 26.48 8.45 26.39
N GLN A 154 26.15 7.15 26.52
CA GLN A 154 26.39 6.38 27.73
C GLN A 154 27.88 6.05 27.86
#